data_AF-A0A7S1UG47-F1
#
_entry.id   AF-A0A7S1UG47-F1
#
_cell.length_a   1.000
_cell.length_b   1.000
_cell.length_c   1.000
_cell.angle_alpha   90.00
_cell.angle_beta   90.00
_cell.angle_gamma   90.00
#
_symmetry.space_group_name_H-M   'P 1'
#
loop_
_entity.id
_entity.type
_entity.pdbx_description
1 polymer ?
#
loop_
_entity_poly.entity_id
_entity_poly.type
_entity_poly.pdbx_seq_one_letter_code
_entity_poly.pdbx_strand_id
1 'polypeptide(L)'
;PASAIAPKPMRVVLLGPTFSGKTELAKRLAEKHNLKRISSDELLNGSLAYASAVRDGAAQPEEALQRLGLDLGEEVRAKLLKVGFEALAAMRHGDAVADGVYVGLIGIAVACVSAATEEYVETYEVEEAIPEPEPAPAAEDADEDLDAAAAAAAPEGEDGEAAAE
;
A
#
# COMPACT_ATOMS: atom_id res chain seq x y z
N PRO A 1 29.50 3.33 -25.03
CA PRO A 1 28.64 4.14 -24.14
C PRO A 1 27.61 3.22 -23.48
N ALA A 2 27.81 2.90 -22.20
CA ALA A 2 26.80 2.18 -21.42
C ALA A 2 25.60 3.11 -21.25
N SER A 3 24.48 2.76 -21.88
CA SER A 3 23.21 3.46 -21.72
C SER A 3 22.83 3.41 -20.24
N ALA A 4 22.86 4.56 -19.56
CA ALA A 4 22.32 4.68 -18.21
C ALA A 4 20.83 4.31 -18.28
N ILE A 5 20.46 3.17 -17.70
CA ILE A 5 19.06 2.76 -17.59
C ILE A 5 18.52 3.57 -16.41
N ALA A 6 17.75 4.62 -16.68
CA ALA A 6 17.04 5.34 -15.64
C ALA A 6 16.18 4.35 -14.83
N PRO A 7 16.24 4.39 -13.49
CA PRO A 7 15.50 3.44 -12.66
C PRO A 7 14.00 3.66 -12.89
N LYS A 8 13.35 2.68 -13.53
CA LYS A 8 11.91 2.71 -13.78
C LYS A 8 11.16 2.47 -12.47
N PRO A 9 10.08 3.21 -12.16
CA PRO A 9 9.33 3.02 -10.92
C PRO A 9 8.77 1.60 -10.82
N MET A 10 8.90 1.02 -9.62
CA MET A 10 8.45 -0.35 -9.34
C MET A 10 6.92 -0.42 -9.37
N ARG A 11 6.39 -1.41 -10.12
CA ARG A 11 4.95 -1.69 -10.20
C ARG A 11 4.71 -3.15 -9.86
N VAL A 12 3.90 -3.41 -8.83
CA VAL A 12 3.62 -4.75 -8.32
C VAL A 12 2.11 -4.99 -8.32
N VAL A 13 1.70 -6.16 -8.83
CA VAL A 13 0.31 -6.62 -8.79
C VAL A 13 0.26 -7.91 -7.96
N LEU A 14 -0.64 -7.96 -6.99
CA LEU A 14 -0.84 -9.14 -6.14
C LEU A 14 -2.11 -9.88 -6.56
N LEU A 15 -1.95 -11.13 -7.01
CA LEU A 15 -3.03 -11.99 -7.48
C LEU A 15 -3.13 -13.25 -6.62
N GLY A 16 -4.34 -13.78 -6.44
CA GLY A 16 -4.58 -15.01 -5.67
C GLY A 16 -6.00 -15.12 -5.11
N PRO A 17 -6.36 -16.24 -4.46
CA PRO A 17 -7.71 -16.51 -3.96
C PRO A 17 -8.11 -15.61 -2.78
N THR A 18 -9.40 -15.41 -2.54
CA THR A 18 -9.88 -14.61 -1.40
C THR A 18 -9.28 -15.13 -0.08
N PHE A 19 -9.03 -14.23 0.87
CA PHE A 19 -8.44 -14.53 2.18
C PHE A 19 -6.98 -15.06 2.20
N SER A 20 -6.27 -15.09 1.07
CA SER A 20 -4.85 -15.52 1.04
C SER A 20 -3.84 -14.53 1.64
N GLY A 21 -4.29 -13.50 2.37
CA GLY A 21 -3.41 -12.48 2.98
C GLY A 21 -2.84 -11.42 2.03
N LYS A 22 -3.28 -11.36 0.76
CA LYS A 22 -2.80 -10.36 -0.22
C LYS A 22 -2.87 -8.92 0.27
N THR A 23 -3.98 -8.55 0.92
CA THR A 23 -4.18 -7.19 1.45
C THR A 23 -3.15 -6.84 2.52
N GLU A 24 -2.82 -7.81 3.39
CA GLU A 24 -1.82 -7.63 4.45
C GLU A 24 -0.41 -7.51 3.86
N LEU A 25 -0.08 -8.37 2.89
CA LEU A 25 1.17 -8.28 2.16
C LEU A 25 1.29 -6.96 1.39
N ALA A 26 0.21 -6.49 0.76
CA ALA A 26 0.17 -5.22 0.04
C ALA A 26 0.50 -4.03 0.95
N LYS A 27 -0.04 -4.02 2.18
CA LYS A 27 0.24 -2.98 3.17
C LYS A 27 1.71 -2.96 3.57
N ARG A 28 2.26 -4.13 3.94
CA ARG A 28 3.67 -4.25 4.34
C ARG A 28 4.63 -3.87 3.21
N LEU A 29 4.31 -4.26 1.97
CA LEU A 29 5.10 -3.86 0.80
C LEU A 29 5.02 -2.35 0.56
N ALA A 30 3.83 -1.77 0.66
CA ALA A 30 3.63 -0.33 0.51
C ALA A 30 4.42 0.47 1.56
N GLU A 31 4.36 0.06 2.82
CA GLU A 31 5.11 0.70 3.92
C GLU A 31 6.62 0.55 3.75
N LYS A 32 7.10 -0.67 3.45
CA LYS A 32 8.54 -0.97 3.34
C LYS A 32 9.21 -0.29 2.14
N HIS A 33 8.50 -0.17 1.03
CA HIS A 33 9.05 0.34 -0.23
C HIS A 33 8.46 1.69 -0.65
N ASN A 34 7.74 2.37 0.26
CA ASN A 34 7.07 3.65 0.02
C ASN A 34 6.19 3.63 -1.26
N LEU A 35 5.48 2.52 -1.50
CA LEU A 35 4.65 2.36 -2.69
C LEU A 35 3.23 2.84 -2.43
N LYS A 36 2.59 3.41 -3.47
CA LYS A 36 1.16 3.70 -3.41
C LYS A 36 0.35 2.42 -3.59
N ARG A 37 -0.39 2.03 -2.55
CA ARG A 37 -1.32 0.90 -2.62
C ARG A 37 -2.59 1.29 -3.38
N ILE A 38 -2.95 0.51 -4.39
CA ILE A 38 -4.21 0.63 -5.12
C ILE A 38 -5.05 -0.62 -4.83
N SER A 39 -6.30 -0.43 -4.37
CA SER A 39 -7.25 -1.50 -4.08
C SER A 39 -8.54 -1.28 -4.88
N SER A 40 -8.98 -2.30 -5.63
CA SER A 40 -10.23 -2.25 -6.40
C SER A 40 -11.44 -1.94 -5.52
N ASP A 41 -11.50 -2.53 -4.33
CA ASP A 41 -12.64 -2.39 -3.43
C ASP A 41 -12.69 -0.99 -2.81
N GLU A 42 -11.51 -0.42 -2.49
CA GLU A 42 -11.44 0.96 -1.97
C GLU A 42 -11.80 1.96 -3.05
N LEU A 43 -11.33 1.75 -4.28
CA LEU A 43 -11.70 2.58 -5.42
C LEU A 43 -13.20 2.56 -5.69
N LEU A 44 -13.80 1.36 -5.68
CA LEU A 44 -15.24 1.22 -5.88
C LEU A 44 -15.99 1.94 -4.75
N ASN A 45 -15.71 1.63 -3.49
CA ASN A 45 -16.38 2.23 -2.35
C ASN A 45 -16.21 3.75 -2.30
N GLY A 46 -15.01 4.26 -2.59
CA GLY A 46 -14.73 5.69 -2.68
C GLY A 46 -15.50 6.36 -3.81
N SER A 47 -15.57 5.74 -4.99
CA SER A 47 -16.33 6.28 -6.13
C SER A 47 -17.84 6.30 -5.87
N LEU A 48 -18.39 5.27 -5.23
CA LEU A 48 -19.80 5.20 -4.84
C LEU A 48 -20.15 6.25 -3.79
N ALA A 49 -19.29 6.41 -2.77
CA ALA A 49 -19.45 7.41 -1.73
C ALA A 49 -19.41 8.82 -2.32
N TYR A 50 -18.44 9.09 -3.21
CA TYR A 50 -18.31 10.37 -3.90
C TYR A 50 -19.52 10.68 -4.78
N ALA A 51 -19.92 9.74 -5.63
CA ALA A 51 -21.06 9.94 -6.52
C ALA A 51 -22.39 10.10 -5.73
N SER A 52 -22.54 9.41 -4.60
CA SER A 52 -23.70 9.59 -3.72
C SER A 52 -23.69 10.96 -3.06
N ALA A 53 -22.54 11.40 -2.52
CA ALA A 53 -22.41 12.71 -1.90
C ALA A 53 -22.70 13.85 -2.89
N VAL A 54 -22.20 13.76 -4.13
CA VAL A 54 -22.50 14.72 -5.20
C VAL A 54 -23.99 14.71 -5.54
N ARG A 55 -24.60 13.53 -5.71
CA ARG A 55 -26.03 13.39 -6.02
C ARG A 55 -26.91 14.01 -4.93
N ASP A 56 -26.56 13.77 -3.68
CA ASP A 56 -27.35 14.18 -2.52
C ASP A 56 -27.08 15.65 -2.13
N GLY A 57 -26.21 16.36 -2.87
CA GLY A 57 -25.93 17.77 -2.65
C GLY A 57 -25.11 18.06 -1.39
N ALA A 58 -24.23 17.13 -1.01
CA ALA A 58 -23.32 17.32 0.13
C ALA A 58 -22.47 18.58 -0.06
N ALA A 59 -22.22 19.31 1.03
CA ALA A 59 -21.43 20.55 0.98
C ALA A 59 -19.95 20.32 0.60
N GLN A 60 -19.41 19.13 0.94
CA GLN A 60 -18.02 18.76 0.67
C GLN A 60 -17.95 17.28 0.22
N PRO A 61 -18.34 16.98 -1.02
CA PRO A 61 -18.33 15.61 -1.53
C PRO A 61 -16.91 15.03 -1.61
N GLU A 62 -15.88 15.87 -1.73
CA GLU A 62 -14.48 15.47 -1.86
C GLU A 62 -13.95 14.72 -0.65
N GLU A 63 -14.56 14.88 0.53
CA GLU A 63 -14.17 14.15 1.73
C GLU A 63 -14.29 12.63 1.56
N ALA A 64 -15.24 12.18 0.73
CA ALA A 64 -15.41 10.77 0.39
C ALA A 64 -14.18 10.17 -0.31
N LEU A 65 -13.37 11.00 -0.96
CA LEU A 65 -12.18 10.58 -1.71
C LEU A 65 -10.91 10.55 -0.86
N GLN A 66 -10.91 11.14 0.34
CA GLN A 66 -9.73 11.21 1.22
C GLN A 66 -9.14 9.82 1.51
N ARG A 67 -10.00 8.79 1.64
CA ARG A 67 -9.56 7.41 1.91
C ARG A 67 -8.78 6.78 0.76
N LEU A 68 -8.97 7.26 -0.47
CA LEU A 68 -8.17 6.81 -1.62
C LEU A 68 -6.73 7.34 -1.53
N GLY A 69 -6.54 8.49 -0.86
CA GLY A 69 -5.27 9.20 -0.78
C GLY A 69 -4.67 9.50 -2.15
N LEU A 70 -5.49 9.60 -3.20
CA LEU A 70 -5.06 9.96 -4.53
C LEU A 70 -5.19 11.47 -4.67
N ASP A 71 -4.18 12.11 -5.24
CA ASP A 71 -4.34 13.48 -5.70
C ASP A 71 -5.11 13.46 -7.03
N LEU A 72 -6.31 14.02 -7.00
CA LEU A 72 -7.26 13.96 -8.10
C LEU A 72 -7.46 15.37 -8.63
N GLY A 73 -6.95 15.64 -9.83
CA GLY A 73 -7.31 16.84 -10.60
C GLY A 73 -8.79 16.83 -11.01
N GLU A 74 -9.32 18.00 -11.38
CA GLU A 74 -10.73 18.18 -11.72
C GLU A 74 -11.20 17.23 -12.84
N GLU A 75 -10.41 17.08 -13.90
CA GLU A 75 -10.72 16.18 -15.02
C GLU A 75 -10.83 14.71 -14.55
N VAL A 76 -9.93 14.30 -13.66
CA VAL A 76 -9.93 12.95 -13.11
C VAL A 76 -11.15 12.73 -12.21
N ARG A 77 -11.52 13.73 -11.40
CA ARG A 77 -12.72 13.67 -10.56
C ARG A 77 -13.98 13.53 -11.42
N ALA A 78 -14.07 14.26 -12.53
CA ALA A 78 -15.19 14.13 -13.47
C ALA A 78 -15.28 12.70 -14.06
N LYS A 79 -14.15 12.08 -14.41
CA LYS A 79 -14.10 10.68 -14.87
C LYS A 79 -14.51 9.71 -13.76
N LEU A 80 -13.99 9.91 -12.55
CA LEU A 80 -14.33 9.09 -11.38
C LEU A 80 -15.82 9.17 -11.05
N LEU A 81 -16.39 10.38 -11.13
CA LEU A 81 -17.80 10.63 -10.89
C LEU A 81 -18.68 9.89 -11.91
N LYS A 82 -18.32 9.95 -13.20
CA LYS A 82 -19.01 9.21 -14.27
C LYS A 82 -19.04 7.70 -13.97
N VAL A 83 -17.88 7.13 -13.69
CA VAL A 83 -17.75 5.69 -13.38
C VAL A 83 -18.51 5.33 -12.08
N GLY A 84 -18.46 6.21 -11.07
CA GLY A 84 -19.22 6.05 -9.83
C GLY A 84 -20.74 6.07 -10.04
N PHE A 85 -21.25 6.91 -10.93
CA PHE A 85 -22.67 6.92 -11.29
C PHE A 85 -23.10 5.66 -12.04
N GLU A 86 -22.27 5.16 -12.96
CA GLU A 86 -22.51 3.89 -13.64
C GLU A 86 -22.60 2.73 -12.63
N ALA A 87 -21.68 2.69 -11.65
CA ALA A 87 -21.69 1.70 -10.58
C ALA A 87 -22.93 1.82 -9.67
N LEU A 88 -23.28 3.04 -9.26
CA LEU A 88 -24.48 3.32 -8.45
C LEU A 88 -25.76 2.89 -9.17
N ALA A 89 -25.87 3.16 -10.48
CA ALA A 89 -27.02 2.77 -11.26
C ALA A 89 -27.19 1.24 -11.27
N ALA A 90 -26.12 0.50 -11.57
CA ALA A 90 -26.14 -0.97 -11.55
C ALA A 90 -26.57 -1.51 -10.16
N MET A 91 -25.95 -1.02 -9.08
CA MET A 91 -26.26 -1.49 -7.73
C MET A 91 -27.69 -1.18 -7.29
N ARG A 92 -28.28 -0.03 -7.70
CA ARG A 92 -29.68 0.31 -7.36
C ARG A 92 -30.70 -0.61 -8.02
N HIS A 93 -30.36 -1.20 -9.16
CA HIS A 93 -31.19 -2.17 -9.86
C HIS A 93 -30.95 -3.62 -9.37
N GLY A 94 -30.00 -3.83 -8.46
CA GLY A 94 -29.59 -5.16 -8.02
C GLY A 94 -28.71 -5.89 -9.04
N ASP A 95 -28.21 -5.17 -10.04
CA ASP A 95 -27.35 -5.72 -11.07
C ASP A 95 -25.89 -5.81 -10.59
N ALA A 96 -25.14 -6.71 -11.21
CA ALA A 96 -23.70 -6.78 -11.03
C ALA A 96 -23.03 -5.53 -11.64
N VAL A 97 -22.00 -5.02 -10.96
CA VAL A 97 -21.16 -3.96 -11.50
C VAL A 97 -20.35 -4.53 -12.67
N ALA A 98 -20.45 -3.90 -13.83
CA ALA A 98 -19.73 -4.34 -15.02
C ALA A 98 -18.21 -4.23 -14.85
N ASP A 99 -17.45 -5.17 -15.42
CA ASP A 99 -15.98 -5.17 -15.39
C ASP A 99 -15.37 -3.85 -15.89
N GLY A 100 -16.03 -3.20 -16.85
CA GLY A 100 -15.61 -1.89 -17.38
C GLY A 100 -15.51 -0.79 -16.32
N VAL A 101 -16.34 -0.86 -15.26
CA VAL A 101 -16.25 0.05 -14.12
C VAL A 101 -14.94 -0.18 -13.36
N TYR A 102 -14.60 -1.43 -13.04
CA TYR A 102 -13.36 -1.76 -12.34
C TYR A 102 -12.13 -1.39 -13.16
N VAL A 103 -12.13 -1.68 -14.46
CA VAL A 103 -11.05 -1.28 -15.38
C VAL A 103 -10.90 0.24 -15.42
N GLY A 104 -12.02 0.97 -15.49
CA GLY A 104 -12.02 2.44 -15.44
C GLY A 104 -11.45 3.00 -14.14
N LEU A 105 -11.87 2.46 -12.99
CA LEU A 105 -11.38 2.85 -11.66
C LEU A 105 -9.88 2.59 -11.50
N ILE A 106 -9.41 1.40 -11.88
CA ILE A 106 -7.98 1.04 -11.82
C ILE A 106 -7.18 1.94 -12.75
N GLY A 107 -7.67 2.18 -13.97
CA GLY A 107 -7.01 3.06 -14.94
C GLY A 107 -6.86 4.50 -14.42
N ILE A 108 -7.91 5.04 -13.81
CA ILE A 108 -7.87 6.34 -13.14
C ILE A 108 -6.81 6.37 -12.04
N ALA A 109 -6.81 5.38 -11.14
CA ALA A 109 -5.86 5.32 -10.03
C ALA A 109 -4.41 5.21 -10.51
N VAL A 110 -4.15 4.35 -11.50
CA VAL A 110 -2.81 4.18 -12.08
C VAL A 110 -2.36 5.47 -12.76
N ALA A 111 -3.23 6.18 -13.47
CA ALA A 111 -2.90 7.46 -14.10
C ALA A 111 -2.50 8.51 -13.06
N CYS A 112 -3.24 8.64 -11.95
CA CYS A 112 -2.90 9.55 -10.86
C CYS A 112 -1.55 9.24 -10.22
N VAL A 113 -1.31 7.97 -9.91
CA VAL A 113 -0.05 7.55 -9.32
C VAL A 113 1.11 7.75 -10.29
N SER A 114 0.90 7.50 -11.57
CA SER A 114 1.93 7.68 -12.60
C SER A 114 2.30 9.15 -12.75
N ALA A 115 1.32 10.07 -12.82
CA ALA A 115 1.57 11.50 -12.90
C ALA A 115 2.37 12.02 -11.68
N ALA A 116 1.98 11.61 -10.47
CA ALA A 116 2.68 11.98 -9.25
C ALA A 116 4.11 11.37 -9.17
N THR A 117 4.32 10.21 -9.78
CA THR A 117 5.64 9.56 -9.81
C THR A 117 6.56 10.18 -10.86
N GLU A 118 6.03 10.61 -12.01
CA GLU A 118 6.81 11.31 -13.04
C GLU A 118 7.34 12.65 -12.51
N GLU A 119 6.52 13.41 -11.80
CA GLU A 119 6.96 14.63 -11.09
C GLU A 119 8.09 14.34 -10.09
N TYR A 120 7.99 13.22 -9.36
CA TYR A 120 9.03 12.81 -8.41
C TYR A 120 10.35 12.42 -9.10
N VAL A 121 10.29 11.70 -10.23
CA VAL A 121 11.50 11.29 -10.98
C VAL A 121 12.21 12.50 -11.60
N GLU A 122 11.47 13.48 -12.11
CA GLU A 122 12.06 14.72 -12.66
C GLU A 122 12.83 15.52 -11.62
N THR A 123 12.43 15.50 -10.34
CA THR A 123 13.17 16.18 -9.27
C THR A 123 14.47 15.49 -8.85
N TYR A 124 14.64 14.21 -9.18
CA TYR A 124 15.82 13.41 -8.81
C TYR A 124 16.96 13.45 -9.82
N GLU A 125 16.76 14.02 -11.02
CA GLU A 125 17.85 14.20 -12.00
C GLU A 125 18.90 15.26 -11.60
N VAL A 126 18.86 15.78 -10.35
CA VAL A 126 19.78 16.84 -9.86
C VAL A 126 20.76 16.38 -8.77
N GLU A 127 20.65 15.20 -8.17
CA GLU A 127 21.66 14.73 -7.19
C GLU A 127 22.11 13.28 -7.44
N GLU A 128 23.00 13.10 -8.41
CA GLU A 128 23.93 11.97 -8.40
C GLU A 128 25.01 12.21 -7.33
N ALA A 129 24.82 11.61 -6.16
CA ALA A 129 25.91 11.08 -5.34
C ALA A 129 25.32 10.05 -4.37
N ILE A 130 25.34 8.77 -4.77
CA ILE A 130 25.21 7.69 -3.79
C ILE A 130 26.51 7.73 -2.97
N PRO A 131 26.50 8.08 -1.68
CA PRO A 131 27.71 7.94 -0.87
C PRO A 131 28.10 6.47 -0.87
N GLU A 132 29.36 6.18 -1.22
CA GLU A 132 29.91 4.83 -1.17
C GLU A 132 29.62 4.22 0.21
N PRO A 133 29.15 2.96 0.28
CA PRO A 133 28.89 2.33 1.57
C PRO A 133 30.21 2.27 2.35
N GLU A 134 30.23 2.87 3.54
CA GLU A 134 31.36 2.75 4.45
C GLU A 134 31.68 1.26 4.67
N PRO A 135 32.97 0.87 4.61
CA PRO A 135 33.35 -0.52 4.81
C PRO A 135 32.89 -0.99 6.19
N ALA A 136 32.16 -2.10 6.22
CA ALA A 136 31.73 -2.75 7.44
C ALA A 136 32.92 -2.92 8.39
N PRO A 137 32.78 -2.64 9.70
CA PRO A 137 33.85 -2.83 10.65
C PRO A 137 34.29 -4.29 10.61
N ALA A 138 35.60 -4.51 10.49
CA ALA A 138 36.21 -5.81 10.55
C ALA A 138 35.73 -6.53 11.82
N ALA A 139 35.26 -7.77 11.66
CA ALA A 139 34.99 -8.64 12.80
C ALA A 139 36.33 -8.86 13.52
N GLU A 140 36.52 -8.19 14.64
CA GLU A 140 37.59 -8.52 15.58
C GLU A 140 37.24 -9.83 16.27
N ASP A 141 38.19 -10.75 16.21
CA ASP A 141 38.13 -12.11 16.72
C ASP A 141 37.75 -12.14 18.20
N ALA A 142 36.58 -12.72 18.50
CA ALA A 142 36.15 -13.02 19.86
C ALA A 142 36.59 -14.45 20.22
N ASP A 143 37.87 -14.61 20.56
CA ASP A 143 38.37 -15.74 21.33
C ASP A 143 39.04 -15.17 22.58
N GLU A 144 38.42 -15.37 23.75
CA GLU A 144 39.10 -15.80 24.99
C GLU A 144 38.12 -15.86 26.18
N ASP A 145 38.24 -16.95 26.94
CA ASP A 145 37.86 -17.16 28.34
C ASP A 145 36.39 -17.43 28.71
N LEU A 146 35.98 -18.68 28.44
CA LEU A 146 35.00 -19.38 29.29
C LEU A 146 35.74 -20.39 30.17
N ASP A 147 36.09 -19.99 31.39
CA ASP A 147 36.29 -20.96 32.47
C ASP A 147 35.91 -20.41 33.86
N ALA A 148 35.18 -21.26 34.58
CA ALA A 148 34.99 -21.31 36.03
C ALA A 148 34.28 -20.15 36.76
N ALA A 149 32.99 -20.36 37.08
CA ALA A 149 32.53 -20.37 38.47
C ALA A 149 31.15 -21.03 38.59
N ALA A 150 31.16 -22.31 38.97
CA ALA A 150 30.03 -22.96 39.60
C ALA A 150 29.86 -22.43 41.04
N ALA A 151 28.63 -22.08 41.46
CA ALA A 151 28.08 -22.44 42.77
C ALA A 151 26.66 -21.88 42.99
N ALA A 152 25.79 -22.80 43.42
CA ALA A 152 24.67 -22.63 44.36
C ALA A 152 23.42 -21.85 43.90
N ALA A 153 22.31 -22.58 43.67
CA ALA A 153 21.29 -22.82 44.69
C ALA A 153 19.94 -23.17 44.04
N ALA A 154 19.50 -24.43 44.22
CA ALA A 154 18.09 -24.79 44.34
C ALA A 154 17.70 -24.57 45.83
N PRO A 155 16.41 -24.44 46.26
CA PRO A 155 15.29 -25.29 45.82
C PRO A 155 13.88 -24.67 45.73
N GLU A 156 13.02 -25.43 45.05
CA GLU A 156 11.58 -25.74 45.30
C GLU A 156 10.49 -24.66 45.35
N GLY A 157 9.37 -24.99 44.69
CA GLY A 157 8.08 -24.32 44.78
C GLY A 157 7.08 -24.80 43.72
N GLU A 158 6.32 -25.86 44.04
CA GLU A 158 5.05 -26.28 43.42
C GLU A 158 4.04 -25.09 43.47
N ASP A 159 3.06 -24.89 42.57
CA ASP A 159 1.85 -25.67 42.26
C ASP A 159 1.24 -25.04 40.96
N GLY A 160 0.74 -25.75 39.96
CA GLY A 160 -0.55 -26.43 39.98
C GLY A 160 -1.42 -25.95 38.79
N GLU A 161 -1.37 -26.67 37.66
CA GLU A 161 -2.24 -26.46 36.49
C GLU A 161 -3.07 -27.72 36.24
N ALA A 162 -4.36 -27.64 36.53
CA ALA A 162 -5.35 -28.60 36.06
C ALA A 162 -6.73 -27.91 35.99
N ALA A 163 -7.12 -27.50 34.79
CA ALA A 163 -8.52 -27.36 34.41
C ALA A 163 -8.64 -27.46 32.89
N ALA A 164 -8.91 -28.66 32.42
CA ALA A 164 -9.47 -28.92 31.11
C ALA A 164 -11.00 -28.81 31.21
N GLU A 165 -11.60 -27.95 30.39
CA GLU A 165 -12.77 -28.24 29.55
C GLU A 165 -12.94 -27.16 28.47
#